data_AF-A0A1Q8B9Q6-F1
#
_entry.id   AF-A0A1Q8B9Q6-F1
#
_cell.length_a   1.000
_cell.length_b   1.000
_cell.length_c   1.000
_cell.angle_alpha   90.00
_cell.angle_beta   90.00
_cell.angle_gamma   90.00
#
_symmetry.space_group_name_H-M   'P 1'
#
loop_
_entity.id
_entity.type
_entity.pdbx_description
1 polymer ?
#
loop_
_entity_poly.entity_id
_entity_poly.type
_entity_poly.pdbx_seq_one_letter_code
_entity_poly.pdbx_strand_id
1 'polypeptide(L)'
;MKIQTRGFQWIAAVTVLAFLPMVAAAETPQERIDQAMARAKDAGIPVELLESKVAEGRAKGIAADRIATAVQNRLHSLEQAKLIMTRGANDVDAAQLSVGADAISAGVGEAVLEKIAASTDRDRRTVAVAALTQLVLHGMTPEAAFLRVKEALARGPQALASLAAQPGAAADQKEAARGASPSTADNNRAARSPAPSPRPANAPPGPLVGRGVGRGGH
;
A
#
# COMPACT_ATOMS: atom_id res chain seq x y z
N MET A 1 -98.64 1.01 -31.39
CA MET A 1 -98.49 2.27 -30.63
C MET A 1 -97.02 2.50 -30.34
N LYS A 2 -96.50 3.66 -30.78
CA LYS A 2 -95.41 4.49 -30.23
C LYS A 2 -93.95 3.96 -30.25
N ILE A 3 -93.10 4.53 -31.13
CA ILE A 3 -92.01 5.55 -30.90
C ILE A 3 -90.71 4.88 -30.40
N GLN A 4 -89.68 4.66 -31.25
CA GLN A 4 -88.59 5.56 -31.70
C GLN A 4 -87.56 5.92 -30.61
N THR A 5 -86.29 6.03 -31.04
CA THR A 5 -85.07 6.58 -30.35
C THR A 5 -84.22 5.55 -29.59
N ARG A 6 -82.89 5.55 -29.62
CA ARG A 6 -81.87 6.42 -30.22
C ARG A 6 -80.55 5.64 -30.29
N GLY A 7 -79.85 5.68 -31.42
CA GLY A 7 -78.48 5.18 -31.52
C GLY A 7 -77.52 6.07 -30.74
N PHE A 8 -76.66 5.47 -29.92
CA PHE A 8 -75.62 6.14 -29.17
C PHE A 8 -74.28 5.48 -29.52
N GLN A 9 -73.62 6.00 -30.56
CA GLN A 9 -72.28 5.57 -30.94
C GLN A 9 -71.27 6.26 -30.00
N TRP A 10 -70.67 5.47 -29.10
CA TRP A 10 -69.48 5.89 -28.36
C TRP A 10 -68.28 5.83 -29.30
N ILE A 11 -67.76 7.00 -29.69
CA ILE A 11 -66.46 7.13 -30.32
C ILE A 11 -65.41 6.91 -29.22
N ALA A 12 -64.82 5.72 -29.21
CA ALA A 12 -63.63 5.43 -28.39
C ALA A 12 -62.43 6.15 -29.03
N ALA A 13 -62.05 7.30 -28.49
CA ALA A 13 -60.78 7.94 -28.81
C ALA A 13 -59.66 7.18 -28.10
N VAL A 14 -59.04 6.22 -28.79
CA VAL A 14 -57.81 5.57 -28.32
C VAL A 14 -56.64 6.52 -28.57
N THR A 15 -56.25 7.26 -27.54
CA THR A 15 -55.00 8.02 -27.53
C THR A 15 -53.84 7.04 -27.35
N VAL A 16 -53.16 6.70 -28.44
CA VAL A 16 -51.90 5.95 -28.41
C VAL A 16 -50.81 6.91 -27.92
N LEU A 17 -50.52 6.88 -26.61
CA LEU A 17 -49.37 7.56 -26.03
C LEU A 17 -48.12 6.74 -26.39
N ALA A 18 -47.42 7.17 -27.44
CA ALA A 18 -46.15 6.57 -27.84
C ALA A 18 -45.08 6.86 -26.77
N PHE A 19 -44.79 5.88 -25.91
CA PHE A 19 -43.60 5.88 -25.07
C PHE A 19 -42.37 5.65 -25.97
N LEU A 20 -41.73 6.74 -26.40
CA LEU A 20 -40.39 6.65 -26.98
C LEU A 20 -39.42 6.31 -25.84
N PRO A 21 -38.62 5.22 -25.94
CA PRO A 21 -37.59 4.95 -24.97
C PRO A 21 -36.53 6.05 -25.08
N MET A 22 -36.40 6.86 -24.02
CA MET A 22 -35.31 7.81 -23.89
C MET A 22 -34.03 7.00 -23.69
N VAL A 23 -33.32 6.73 -24.78
CA VAL A 23 -31.98 6.14 -24.71
C VAL A 23 -31.08 7.21 -24.08
N ALA A 24 -30.83 7.09 -22.78
CA ALA A 24 -29.83 7.89 -22.11
C ALA A 24 -28.49 7.64 -22.84
N ALA A 25 -27.90 8.69 -23.41
CA ALA A 25 -26.58 8.59 -24.01
C ALA A 25 -25.60 8.11 -22.94
N ALA A 26 -24.82 7.07 -23.25
CA ALA A 26 -23.78 6.61 -22.35
C ALA A 26 -22.72 7.70 -22.22
N GLU A 27 -22.37 8.03 -20.96
CA GLU A 27 -21.37 9.04 -20.66
C GLU A 27 -20.00 8.64 -21.23
N THR A 28 -19.35 9.58 -21.91
CA THR A 28 -18.05 9.36 -22.52
C THR A 28 -16.95 9.21 -21.45
N PRO A 29 -15.80 8.58 -21.77
CA PRO A 29 -14.70 8.47 -20.81
C PRO A 29 -14.17 9.83 -20.35
N GLN A 30 -14.21 10.84 -21.24
CA GLN A 30 -13.74 12.17 -20.92
C GLN A 30 -14.71 12.89 -19.96
N GLU A 31 -16.02 12.80 -20.20
CA GLU A 31 -17.02 13.33 -19.26
C GLU A 31 -16.86 12.70 -17.87
N ARG A 32 -16.61 11.38 -17.78
CA ARG A 32 -16.37 10.71 -16.49
C ARG A 32 -15.12 11.22 -15.77
N ILE A 33 -14.06 11.52 -16.50
CA ILE A 33 -12.85 12.14 -15.94
C ILE A 33 -13.18 13.55 -15.44
N ASP A 34 -13.87 14.35 -16.25
CA ASP A 34 -14.20 15.74 -15.92
C ASP A 34 -15.13 15.82 -14.70
N GLN A 35 -16.11 14.92 -14.59
CA GLN A 35 -16.96 14.78 -13.40
C GLN A 35 -16.14 14.41 -12.15
N ALA A 36 -15.16 13.51 -12.29
CA ALA A 36 -14.29 13.16 -11.17
C ALA A 36 -13.43 14.35 -10.71
N MET A 37 -12.93 15.17 -11.64
CA MET A 37 -12.20 16.41 -11.31
C MET A 37 -13.10 17.42 -10.60
N ALA A 38 -14.32 17.64 -11.11
CA ALA A 38 -15.29 18.54 -10.50
C ALA A 38 -15.63 18.09 -9.07
N ARG A 39 -15.89 16.80 -8.88
CA ARG A 39 -16.19 16.24 -7.56
C ARG A 39 -15.00 16.30 -6.60
N ALA A 40 -13.77 16.08 -7.07
CA ALA A 40 -12.57 16.29 -6.25
C ALA A 40 -12.49 17.73 -5.74
N LYS A 41 -12.71 18.70 -6.64
CA LYS A 41 -12.72 20.12 -6.30
C LYS A 41 -13.80 20.44 -5.26
N ASP A 42 -15.03 19.97 -5.46
CA ASP A 42 -16.15 20.19 -4.54
C ASP A 42 -15.89 19.55 -3.17
N ALA A 43 -15.23 18.39 -3.14
CA ALA A 43 -14.80 17.73 -1.93
C ALA A 43 -13.58 18.39 -1.28
N GLY A 44 -12.99 19.43 -1.88
CA GLY A 44 -11.76 20.08 -1.41
C GLY A 44 -10.54 19.14 -1.41
N ILE A 45 -10.48 18.25 -2.39
CA ILE A 45 -9.34 17.37 -2.68
C ILE A 45 -8.53 18.03 -3.81
N PRO A 46 -7.20 18.14 -3.69
CA PRO A 46 -6.36 18.72 -4.75
C PRO A 46 -6.54 17.96 -6.07
N VAL A 47 -6.98 18.68 -7.11
CA VAL A 47 -7.33 18.09 -8.42
C VAL A 47 -6.09 17.52 -9.11
N GLU A 48 -4.91 18.07 -8.80
CA GLU A 48 -3.60 17.65 -9.33
C GLU A 48 -3.29 16.17 -9.01
N LEU A 49 -3.89 15.62 -7.93
CA LEU A 49 -3.76 14.20 -7.57
C LEU A 49 -4.47 13.28 -8.58
N LEU A 50 -5.52 13.76 -9.23
CA LEU A 50 -6.22 13.05 -10.30
C LEU A 50 -5.59 13.35 -11.67
N GLU A 51 -5.19 14.60 -11.92
CA GLU A 51 -4.53 14.98 -13.18
C GLU A 51 -3.25 14.19 -13.41
N SER A 52 -2.44 14.01 -12.35
CA SER A 52 -1.24 13.17 -12.39
C SER A 52 -1.57 11.73 -12.82
N LYS A 53 -2.73 11.19 -12.39
CA LYS A 53 -3.17 9.85 -12.76
C LYS A 53 -3.62 9.75 -14.22
N VAL A 54 -4.29 10.79 -14.71
CA VAL A 54 -4.67 10.91 -16.13
C VAL A 54 -3.41 10.99 -16.99
N ALA A 55 -2.47 11.86 -16.65
CA ALA A 55 -1.21 12.05 -17.36
C ALA A 55 -0.38 10.76 -17.41
N GLU A 56 -0.26 10.06 -16.28
CA GLU A 56 0.41 8.75 -16.19
C GLU A 56 -0.24 7.73 -17.13
N GLY A 57 -1.58 7.63 -17.11
CA GLY A 57 -2.33 6.71 -17.97
C GLY A 57 -2.14 7.01 -19.46
N ARG A 58 -2.20 8.29 -19.85
CA ARG A 58 -1.97 8.75 -21.23
C ARG A 58 -0.54 8.46 -21.68
N ALA A 59 0.46 8.75 -20.85
CA ALA A 59 1.86 8.48 -21.14
C ALA A 59 2.14 6.98 -21.35
N LYS A 60 1.42 6.12 -20.63
CA LYS A 60 1.49 4.66 -20.78
C LYS A 60 0.66 4.11 -21.94
N GLY A 61 -0.02 4.96 -22.72
CA GLY A 61 -0.89 4.54 -23.82
C GLY A 61 -2.11 3.74 -23.37
N ILE A 62 -2.57 3.94 -22.13
CA ILE A 62 -3.74 3.25 -21.59
C ILE A 62 -5.01 3.75 -22.28
N ALA A 63 -5.92 2.84 -22.63
CA ALA A 63 -7.20 3.17 -23.22
C ALA A 63 -8.01 4.15 -22.33
N ALA A 64 -8.68 5.12 -22.96
CA ALA A 64 -9.41 6.19 -22.26
C ALA A 64 -10.41 5.66 -21.22
N ASP A 65 -11.15 4.60 -21.54
CA ASP A 65 -12.07 3.95 -20.61
C ASP A 65 -11.40 3.46 -19.32
N ARG A 66 -10.21 2.85 -19.46
CA ARG A 66 -9.44 2.35 -18.31
C ARG A 66 -8.87 3.50 -17.49
N ILE A 67 -8.49 4.61 -18.13
CA ILE A 67 -8.08 5.82 -17.43
C ILE A 67 -9.25 6.36 -16.62
N ALA A 68 -10.43 6.51 -17.22
CA ALA A 68 -11.62 7.01 -16.54
C ALA A 68 -11.98 6.16 -15.32
N THR A 69 -12.00 4.83 -15.46
CA THR A 69 -12.24 3.93 -14.31
C THR A 69 -11.15 4.06 -13.23
N ALA A 70 -9.87 4.16 -13.62
CA ALA A 70 -8.78 4.34 -12.66
C ALA A 70 -8.88 5.68 -11.91
N VAL A 71 -9.29 6.75 -12.58
CA VAL A 71 -9.50 8.08 -11.98
C VAL A 71 -10.68 8.07 -11.02
N GLN A 72 -11.80 7.44 -11.40
CA GLN A 72 -12.97 7.29 -10.53
C GLN A 72 -12.63 6.49 -9.26
N ASN A 73 -11.92 5.38 -9.40
CA ASN A 73 -11.44 4.61 -8.25
C ASN A 73 -10.50 5.43 -7.39
N ARG A 74 -9.59 6.20 -8.01
CA ARG A 74 -8.66 7.07 -7.27
C ARG A 74 -9.40 8.15 -6.49
N LEU A 75 -10.39 8.80 -7.09
CA LEU A 75 -11.25 9.78 -6.40
C LEU A 75 -11.91 9.14 -5.18
N HIS A 76 -12.53 7.97 -5.34
CA HIS A 76 -13.16 7.27 -4.24
C HIS A 76 -12.18 7.02 -3.08
N SER A 77 -10.98 6.51 -3.38
CA SER A 77 -9.96 6.30 -2.35
C SER A 77 -9.47 7.59 -1.70
N LEU A 78 -9.39 8.71 -2.44
CA LEU A 78 -9.03 10.02 -1.89
C LEU A 78 -10.13 10.58 -0.97
N GLU A 79 -11.40 10.41 -1.33
CA GLU A 79 -12.53 10.79 -0.47
C GLU A 79 -12.51 10.02 0.85
N GLN A 80 -12.29 8.70 0.79
CA GLN A 80 -12.18 7.86 1.97
C GLN A 80 -10.93 8.23 2.80
N ALA A 81 -9.78 8.41 2.17
CA ALA A 81 -8.56 8.81 2.85
C ALA A 81 -8.73 10.15 3.58
N LYS A 82 -9.35 11.14 2.93
CA LYS A 82 -9.66 12.42 3.55
C LYS A 82 -10.53 12.23 4.79
N LEU A 83 -11.64 11.51 4.68
CA LEU A 83 -12.56 11.27 5.79
C LEU A 83 -11.89 10.57 6.99
N ILE A 84 -11.03 9.58 6.72
CA ILE A 84 -10.40 8.76 7.75
C ILE A 84 -9.24 9.51 8.40
N MET A 85 -8.37 10.12 7.60
CA MET A 85 -7.17 10.77 8.12
C MET A 85 -7.50 12.04 8.90
N THR A 86 -8.55 12.79 8.52
CA THR A 86 -8.94 14.01 9.25
C THR A 86 -9.57 13.73 10.61
N ARG A 87 -10.07 12.51 10.85
CA ARG A 87 -10.49 12.08 12.21
C ARG A 87 -9.30 11.91 13.15
N GLY A 88 -8.17 11.45 12.62
CA GLY A 88 -6.95 11.25 13.40
C GLY A 88 -6.05 12.48 13.47
N ALA A 89 -6.08 13.35 12.46
CA ALA A 89 -5.16 14.48 12.35
C ALA A 89 -5.79 15.71 11.68
N ASN A 90 -5.50 16.90 12.20
CA ASN A 90 -6.04 18.16 11.66
C ASN A 90 -5.22 18.76 10.51
N ASP A 91 -4.03 18.21 10.24
CA ASP A 91 -3.00 18.81 9.38
C ASP A 91 -2.70 17.96 8.13
N VAL A 92 -3.73 17.33 7.57
CA VAL A 92 -3.62 16.43 6.42
C VAL A 92 -3.41 17.20 5.13
N ASP A 93 -2.22 17.05 4.52
CA ASP A 93 -1.88 17.67 3.24
C ASP A 93 -2.08 16.74 2.02
N ALA A 94 -1.81 17.25 0.82
CA ALA A 94 -1.97 16.53 -0.43
C ALA A 94 -1.14 15.24 -0.52
N ALA A 95 0.09 15.25 0.01
CA ALA A 95 0.97 14.10 -0.02
C ALA A 95 0.45 13.00 0.92
N GLN A 96 -0.02 13.40 2.10
CA GLN A 96 -0.65 12.51 3.08
C GLN A 96 -1.95 11.91 2.54
N LEU A 97 -2.81 12.70 1.88
CA LEU A 97 -4.00 12.19 1.19
C LEU A 97 -3.64 11.18 0.11
N SER A 98 -2.60 11.46 -0.68
CA SER A 98 -2.17 10.56 -1.76
C SER A 98 -1.76 9.20 -1.23
N VAL A 99 -0.89 9.15 -0.20
CA VAL A 99 -0.46 7.87 0.38
C VAL A 99 -1.58 7.19 1.18
N GLY A 100 -2.50 7.94 1.79
CA GLY A 100 -3.69 7.40 2.44
C GLY A 100 -4.61 6.70 1.44
N ALA A 101 -4.81 7.28 0.26
CA ALA A 101 -5.58 6.66 -0.81
C ALA A 101 -4.91 5.40 -1.38
N ASP A 102 -3.57 5.38 -1.44
CA ASP A 102 -2.80 4.16 -1.80
C ASP A 102 -2.99 3.06 -0.76
N ALA A 103 -2.94 3.40 0.53
CA ALA A 103 -3.16 2.48 1.63
C ALA A 103 -4.54 1.82 1.58
N ILE A 104 -5.60 2.62 1.37
CA ILE A 104 -6.97 2.11 1.23
C ILE A 104 -7.08 1.18 0.02
N SER A 105 -6.48 1.57 -1.11
CA SER A 105 -6.47 0.74 -2.33
C SER A 105 -5.74 -0.59 -2.13
N ALA A 106 -4.74 -0.61 -1.25
CA ALA A 106 -4.00 -1.82 -0.88
C ALA A 106 -4.72 -2.69 0.17
N GLY A 107 -5.87 -2.26 0.69
CA GLY A 107 -6.64 -3.01 1.69
C GLY A 107 -6.24 -2.71 3.14
N VAL A 108 -5.56 -1.59 3.40
CA VAL A 108 -5.38 -1.11 4.78
C VAL A 108 -6.75 -0.75 5.37
N GLY A 109 -7.07 -1.35 6.52
CA GLY A 109 -8.31 -1.08 7.23
C GLY A 109 -8.39 0.36 7.75
N GLU A 110 -9.59 0.93 7.71
CA GLU A 110 -9.89 2.29 8.15
C GLU A 110 -9.38 2.58 9.57
N ALA A 111 -9.69 1.70 10.53
CA ALA A 111 -9.28 1.87 11.92
C ALA A 111 -7.75 1.88 12.09
N VAL A 112 -7.00 1.20 11.22
CA VAL A 112 -5.53 1.20 11.25
C VAL A 112 -4.99 2.51 10.70
N LEU A 113 -5.55 2.98 9.57
CA LEU A 113 -5.16 4.25 8.96
C LEU A 113 -5.43 5.44 9.89
N GLU A 114 -6.60 5.45 10.55
CA GLU A 114 -6.95 6.46 11.55
C GLU A 114 -5.97 6.45 12.73
N LYS A 115 -5.62 5.26 13.26
CA LYS A 115 -4.63 5.12 14.34
C LYS A 115 -3.26 5.65 13.94
N ILE A 116 -2.78 5.39 12.73
CA ILE A 116 -1.51 5.97 12.26
C ILE A 116 -1.61 7.49 12.19
N ALA A 117 -2.70 8.03 11.63
CA ALA A 117 -2.90 9.47 11.54
C ALA A 117 -2.87 10.14 12.92
N ALA A 118 -3.53 9.54 13.92
CA ALA A 118 -3.62 10.05 15.28
C ALA A 118 -2.34 9.90 16.12
N SER A 119 -1.52 8.88 15.85
CA SER A 119 -0.36 8.55 16.69
C SER A 119 1.00 8.90 16.07
N THR A 120 1.02 9.46 14.86
CA THR A 120 2.25 9.78 14.13
C THR A 120 2.33 11.26 13.79
N ASP A 121 3.45 11.87 14.15
CA ASP A 121 3.78 13.26 13.78
C ASP A 121 3.69 13.46 12.27
N ARG A 122 3.27 14.67 11.88
CA ARG A 122 3.02 15.08 10.49
C ARG A 122 4.12 14.63 9.53
N ASP A 123 5.38 14.91 9.90
CA ASP A 123 6.56 14.71 9.07
C ASP A 123 6.86 13.22 8.82
N ARG A 124 6.42 12.35 9.72
CA ARG A 124 6.67 10.90 9.66
C ARG A 124 5.49 10.12 9.12
N ARG A 125 4.29 10.70 9.16
CA ARG A 125 3.03 10.05 8.80
C ARG A 125 3.03 9.54 7.37
N THR A 126 3.52 10.31 6.40
CA THR A 126 3.58 9.89 4.99
C THR A 126 4.41 8.63 4.81
N VAL A 127 5.59 8.57 5.42
CA VAL A 127 6.49 7.40 5.36
C VAL A 127 5.89 6.21 6.11
N ALA A 128 5.25 6.44 7.26
CA ALA A 128 4.58 5.39 8.02
C ALA A 128 3.44 4.73 7.25
N VAL A 129 2.59 5.53 6.60
CA VAL A 129 1.48 5.04 5.76
C VAL A 129 2.02 4.31 4.53
N ALA A 130 3.07 4.82 3.88
CA ALA A 130 3.70 4.14 2.75
C ALA A 130 4.29 2.78 3.15
N ALA A 131 5.00 2.70 4.28
CA ALA A 131 5.54 1.45 4.82
C ALA A 131 4.43 0.45 5.16
N LEU A 132 3.36 0.90 5.81
CA LEU A 132 2.18 0.08 6.10
C LEU A 132 1.60 -0.52 4.82
N THR A 133 1.44 0.31 3.79
CA THR A 133 0.90 -0.09 2.49
C THR A 133 1.76 -1.18 1.86
N GLN A 134 3.09 -1.02 1.85
CA GLN A 134 3.99 -2.04 1.31
C GLN A 134 3.89 -3.37 2.05
N LEU A 135 3.84 -3.34 3.39
CA LEU A 135 3.71 -4.57 4.18
C LEU A 135 2.42 -5.33 3.86
N VAL A 136 1.30 -4.61 3.68
CA VAL A 136 0.01 -5.23 3.32
C VAL A 136 0.04 -5.78 1.89
N LEU A 137 0.62 -5.05 0.94
CA LEU A 137 0.82 -5.55 -0.43
C LEU A 137 1.70 -6.81 -0.48
N HIS A 138 2.59 -6.98 0.50
CA HIS A 138 3.42 -8.18 0.67
C HIS A 138 2.76 -9.29 1.50
N GLY A 139 1.45 -9.19 1.77
CA GLY A 139 0.64 -10.25 2.37
C GLY A 139 0.57 -10.23 3.88
N MET A 140 1.10 -9.19 4.55
CA MET A 140 0.89 -9.00 5.97
C MET A 140 -0.54 -8.50 6.24
N THR A 141 -1.17 -8.97 7.32
CA THR A 141 -2.47 -8.40 7.72
C THR A 141 -2.29 -6.93 8.14
N PRO A 142 -3.30 -6.07 7.95
CA PRO A 142 -3.21 -4.66 8.34
C PRO A 142 -2.79 -4.44 9.81
N GLU A 143 -3.26 -5.30 10.73
CA GLU A 143 -2.94 -5.22 12.16
C GLU A 143 -1.48 -5.58 12.44
N ALA A 144 -0.96 -6.65 11.81
CA ALA A 144 0.43 -7.04 11.97
C ALA A 144 1.37 -5.99 11.34
N ALA A 145 0.99 -5.44 10.18
CA ALA A 145 1.72 -4.38 9.51
C ALA A 145 1.77 -3.10 10.37
N PHE A 146 0.66 -2.75 11.02
CA PHE A 146 0.60 -1.64 11.96
C PHE A 146 1.56 -1.80 13.14
N LEU A 147 1.61 -2.99 13.75
CA LEU A 147 2.54 -3.26 14.85
C LEU A 147 4.00 -3.11 14.41
N ARG A 148 4.35 -3.60 13.20
CA ARG A 148 5.69 -3.46 12.62
C ARG A 148 6.08 -2.00 12.38
N VAL A 149 5.15 -1.21 11.84
CA VAL A 149 5.35 0.24 11.64
C VAL A 149 5.50 0.96 12.98
N LYS A 150 4.69 0.62 13.99
CA LYS A 150 4.80 1.18 15.35
C LYS A 150 6.16 0.89 15.99
N GLU A 151 6.67 -0.33 15.84
CA GLU A 151 8.01 -0.71 16.30
C GLU A 151 9.10 0.09 15.59
N ALA A 152 8.99 0.26 14.27
CA ALA A 152 9.93 1.09 13.51
C ALA A 152 9.84 2.57 13.90
N LEU A 153 8.64 3.08 14.19
CA LEU A 153 8.45 4.45 14.67
C LEU A 153 9.16 4.68 16.00
N ALA A 154 9.08 3.73 16.93
CA ALA A 154 9.77 3.79 18.23
C ALA A 154 11.31 3.75 18.10
N ARG A 155 11.84 3.05 17.10
CA ARG A 155 13.29 2.97 16.81
C ARG A 155 13.85 4.17 16.05
N GLY A 156 13.00 5.07 15.58
CA GLY A 156 13.40 6.32 14.92
C GLY A 156 13.28 6.32 13.39
N PRO A 157 13.68 7.43 12.74
CA PRO A 157 13.39 7.67 11.32
C PRO A 157 14.12 6.70 10.38
N GLN A 158 15.35 6.30 10.69
CA GLN A 158 16.10 5.35 9.86
C GLN A 158 15.45 3.96 9.84
N ALA A 159 14.93 3.50 10.99
CA ALA A 159 14.22 2.23 11.07
C ALA A 159 12.92 2.25 10.24
N LEU A 160 12.18 3.36 10.28
CA LEU A 160 10.99 3.55 9.48
C LEU A 160 11.30 3.60 7.97
N ALA A 161 12.33 4.36 7.58
CA ALA A 161 12.75 4.43 6.18
C ALA A 161 13.22 3.06 5.65
N SER A 162 13.95 2.30 6.46
CA SER A 162 14.39 0.95 6.12
C SER A 162 13.21 0.00 5.94
N LEU A 163 12.16 0.13 6.76
CA LEU A 163 10.94 -0.66 6.63
C LEU A 163 10.18 -0.30 5.33
N ALA A 164 10.11 0.99 4.99
CA ALA A 164 9.48 1.46 3.76
C ALA A 164 10.24 1.02 2.49
N ALA A 165 11.56 0.84 2.60
CA ALA A 165 12.43 0.42 1.50
C ALA A 165 12.53 -1.10 1.33
N GLN A 166 12.03 -1.90 2.29
CA GLN A 166 12.12 -3.36 2.22
C GLN A 166 11.02 -3.94 1.32
N PRO A 167 11.37 -4.62 0.22
CA PRO A 167 10.42 -5.46 -0.49
C PRO A 167 10.16 -6.72 0.36
N GLY A 168 8.97 -6.80 0.96
CA GLY A 168 8.41 -8.01 1.57
C GLY A 168 9.26 -8.69 2.65
N ALA A 169 9.14 -8.23 3.89
CA ALA A 169 9.62 -8.95 5.09
C ALA A 169 8.78 -10.21 5.42
N ALA A 170 8.42 -11.00 4.40
CA ALA A 170 7.83 -12.33 4.54
C ALA A 170 8.92 -13.43 4.67
N ALA A 171 10.20 -13.10 4.45
CA ALA A 171 11.30 -14.05 4.59
C ALA A 171 11.67 -14.34 6.06
N ASP A 172 11.67 -13.33 6.94
CA ASP A 172 12.14 -13.50 8.32
C ASP A 172 11.19 -14.32 9.22
N GLN A 173 9.88 -14.35 8.92
CA GLN A 173 8.93 -15.15 9.70
C GLN A 173 8.96 -16.65 9.33
N LYS A 174 9.39 -17.02 8.12
CA LYS A 174 9.55 -18.43 7.74
C LYS A 174 10.79 -19.06 8.39
N GLU A 175 11.78 -18.26 8.76
CA GLU A 175 13.00 -18.72 9.44
C GLU A 175 12.81 -18.76 10.97
N ALA A 176 12.11 -17.77 11.55
CA ALA A 176 11.74 -17.81 12.97
C ALA A 176 10.75 -18.95 13.32
N ALA A 177 9.83 -19.31 12.41
CA ALA A 177 8.91 -20.43 12.59
C ALA A 177 9.54 -21.82 12.29
N ARG A 178 10.74 -21.88 11.68
CA ARG A 178 11.50 -23.12 11.44
C ARG A 178 12.59 -23.39 12.49
N GLY A 179 12.91 -22.41 13.33
CA GLY A 179 13.92 -22.53 14.39
C GLY A 179 13.39 -22.93 15.77
N ALA A 180 12.07 -23.04 15.95
CA ALA A 180 11.45 -23.34 17.25
C ALA A 180 10.82 -24.74 17.28
N SER A 181 11.65 -25.77 17.34
CA SER A 181 11.24 -27.08 17.88
C SER A 181 12.02 -27.34 19.18
N PRO A 182 11.34 -27.56 20.32
CA PRO A 182 11.97 -27.94 21.57
C PRO A 182 12.26 -29.44 21.53
N SER A 183 13.53 -29.84 21.35
CA SER A 183 13.96 -31.20 21.64
C SER A 183 14.52 -31.29 23.05
N THR A 184 13.67 -31.83 23.91
CA THR A 184 13.88 -32.47 25.20
C THR A 184 15.16 -33.33 25.29
N ALA A 185 15.73 -33.39 26.50
CA ALA A 185 16.73 -34.33 27.04
C ALA A 185 18.18 -34.10 26.54
N ASP A 186 19.14 -33.64 27.34
CA ASP A 186 19.48 -33.96 28.74
C ASP A 186 19.34 -35.46 29.02
N ASN A 187 20.35 -36.23 28.61
CA ASN A 187 20.77 -37.52 29.20
C ASN A 187 21.96 -38.08 28.40
N ASN A 188 23.18 -37.66 28.73
CA ASN A 188 24.36 -38.53 28.67
C ASN A 188 25.55 -37.91 29.41
N ARG A 189 25.43 -37.87 30.75
CA ARG A 189 26.55 -37.72 31.67
C ARG A 189 26.88 -39.07 32.29
N ALA A 190 27.57 -39.95 31.56
CA ALA A 190 28.36 -41.05 32.14
C ALA A 190 29.17 -41.80 31.06
N ALA A 191 30.19 -41.15 30.50
CA ALA A 191 31.35 -41.88 29.99
C ALA A 191 32.61 -41.12 30.39
N ARG A 192 33.32 -41.71 31.36
CA ARG A 192 34.52 -41.23 32.05
C ARG A 192 35.61 -40.77 31.06
N SER A 193 36.14 -39.57 31.29
CA SER A 193 37.52 -39.18 30.88
C SER A 193 38.54 -40.07 31.64
N PRO A 194 39.81 -40.29 31.17
CA PRO A 194 40.75 -39.20 30.83
C PRO A 194 41.77 -39.46 29.70
N ALA A 195 42.24 -38.39 29.04
CA ALA A 195 43.66 -38.08 28.83
C ALA A 195 43.84 -36.69 28.17
N PRO A 196 44.98 -35.98 28.40
CA PRO A 196 45.09 -34.53 28.19
C PRO A 196 45.89 -34.11 26.93
N SER A 197 45.45 -32.97 26.36
CA SER A 197 46.14 -31.86 25.65
C SER A 197 47.23 -32.10 24.60
N PRO A 198 47.23 -31.27 23.55
CA PRO A 198 48.31 -30.28 23.44
C PRO A 198 47.82 -28.82 23.31
N ARG A 199 48.72 -27.91 23.71
CA ARG A 199 48.56 -26.46 23.88
C ARG A 199 48.41 -25.68 22.56
N PRO A 200 47.88 -24.44 22.62
CA PRO A 200 47.91 -23.49 21.50
C PRO A 200 49.21 -22.67 21.50
N ALA A 201 49.69 -22.26 20.32
CA ALA A 201 50.71 -21.23 20.18
C ALA A 201 50.38 -20.29 19.00
N ASN A 202 50.38 -19.00 19.31
CA ASN A 202 50.15 -17.85 18.43
C ASN A 202 51.20 -17.70 17.31
N ALA A 203 50.79 -17.05 16.21
CA ALA A 203 51.60 -16.59 15.06
C ALA A 203 52.46 -15.33 15.41
N PRO A 204 53.10 -14.55 14.47
CA PRO A 204 53.62 -14.70 13.08
C PRO A 204 55.08 -14.10 12.98
N PRO A 205 55.60 -13.42 11.92
CA PRO A 205 55.57 -13.58 10.46
C PRO A 205 56.98 -13.90 9.87
N GLY A 206 57.11 -14.06 8.55
CA GLY A 206 58.40 -13.99 7.84
C GLY A 206 58.25 -13.26 6.50
N PRO A 207 59.29 -13.17 5.66
CA PRO A 207 60.73 -13.19 5.93
C PRO A 207 61.40 -11.86 5.46
N LEU A 208 62.64 -11.57 5.87
CA LEU A 208 63.62 -10.79 5.10
C LEU A 208 64.96 -10.78 5.85
N VAL A 209 66.04 -11.14 5.14
CA VAL A 209 67.43 -10.68 5.24
C VAL A 209 68.38 -11.86 4.92
N GLY A 210 69.01 -11.77 3.75
CA GLY A 210 70.18 -12.55 3.37
C GLY A 210 71.17 -11.64 2.64
N ARG A 211 71.83 -10.74 3.39
CA ARG A 211 72.93 -9.89 2.93
C ARG A 211 74.23 -10.69 3.09
N GLY A 212 74.70 -11.31 2.01
CA GLY A 212 76.00 -11.97 1.93
C GLY A 212 77.07 -11.03 1.39
N VAL A 213 78.10 -10.81 2.19
CA VAL A 213 79.23 -9.90 1.98
C VAL A 213 80.29 -10.58 1.09
N GLY A 214 80.62 -9.96 -0.04
CA GLY A 214 81.75 -10.32 -0.89
C GLY A 214 83.05 -9.67 -0.39
N ARG A 215 84.04 -10.51 -0.08
CA ARG A 215 85.36 -10.17 0.46
C ARG A 215 86.42 -10.31 -0.64
N GLY A 216 87.07 -9.19 -0.96
CA GLY A 216 88.50 -8.97 -1.29
C GLY A 216 89.26 -9.90 -2.26
N GLY A 217 90.00 -9.28 -3.18
CA GLY A 217 91.14 -9.87 -3.88
C GLY A 217 91.89 -8.79 -4.66
N HIS A 218 93.20 -8.72 -4.42
CA HIS A 218 94.20 -7.74 -4.88
C HIS A 218 94.35 -7.60 -6.40
#